data_AF-A0A345SQW4-F1
#
_entry.id   AF-A0A345SQW4-F1
#
_cell.length_a   1.000
_cell.length_b   1.000
_cell.length_c   1.000
_cell.angle_alpha   90.00
_cell.angle_beta   90.00
_cell.angle_gamma   90.00
#
_symmetry.space_group_name_H-M   'P 1'
#
loop_
_entity.id
_entity.type
_entity.pdbx_description
1 polymer ?
#
loop_
_entity_poly.entity_id
_entity_poly.type
_entity_poly.pdbx_seq_one_letter_code
_entity_poly.pdbx_strand_id
1 'polypeptide(L)'
;MMVADPWHLCARHARWSDNSRDPQTPWIDVADWPQILAAERQRVAMVRCLGRTARALFADARTMSRAESSAPDRLRVMADRLGEARAASLLLYPHTVRIARVLAQAERRRLGRELTADSYEGWFARSSQELGPRYRGVLRRWMECHKPVPGPEPRRRGELGRAVLVAPHTRIAPLDSTQQLSCLPSGPVASPFDRPFL
;
A
#
# COMPACT_ATOMS: atom_id res chain seq x y z
N MET A 1 5.41 2.27 21.50
CA MET A 1 5.95 3.33 20.61
C MET A 1 5.70 2.89 19.17
N MET A 2 4.66 3.40 18.52
CA MET A 2 4.29 3.01 17.14
C MET A 2 5.15 3.81 16.16
N VAL A 3 5.99 3.11 15.40
CA VAL A 3 6.83 3.74 14.37
C VAL A 3 6.03 3.82 13.08
N ALA A 4 6.18 4.93 12.35
CA ALA A 4 5.76 5.07 10.97
C ALA A 4 6.24 3.88 10.12
N ASP A 5 5.61 3.66 8.96
CA ASP A 5 5.82 2.55 8.00
C ASP A 5 7.01 1.64 8.39
N PRO A 6 6.76 0.38 8.80
CA PRO A 6 7.74 -0.41 9.56
C PRO A 6 9.05 -0.73 8.81
N TRP A 7 9.15 -0.27 7.56
CA TRP A 7 10.24 -0.48 6.63
C TRP A 7 10.45 0.75 5.73
N HIS A 8 11.68 0.89 5.23
CA HIS A 8 12.13 1.90 4.29
C HIS A 8 13.00 1.24 3.22
N LEU A 9 12.82 1.62 1.96
CA LEU A 9 13.57 1.10 0.84
C LEU A 9 14.31 2.23 0.12
N CYS A 10 15.64 2.18 0.13
CA CYS A 10 16.46 3.09 -0.63
C CYS A 10 16.72 2.51 -2.02
N ALA A 11 15.95 2.95 -3.02
CA ALA A 11 16.11 2.48 -4.40
C ALA A 11 17.48 2.80 -5.02
N ARG A 12 18.17 3.86 -4.54
CA ARG A 12 19.52 4.24 -5.00
C ARG A 12 20.58 3.23 -4.55
N HIS A 13 20.48 2.77 -3.30
CA HIS A 13 21.46 1.84 -2.72
C HIS A 13 20.99 0.39 -2.77
N ALA A 14 19.78 0.13 -3.27
CA ALA A 14 19.12 -1.17 -3.23
C ALA A 14 19.09 -1.79 -1.82
N ARG A 15 18.78 -0.97 -0.81
CA ARG A 15 18.75 -1.42 0.59
C ARG A 15 17.36 -1.31 1.19
N TRP A 16 16.87 -2.42 1.73
CA TRP A 16 15.68 -2.46 2.56
C TRP A 16 16.08 -2.42 4.02
N SER A 17 15.64 -1.39 4.74
CA SER A 17 15.76 -1.31 6.20
C SER A 17 14.37 -1.46 6.80
N ASP A 18 14.28 -2.03 7.98
CA ASP A 18 13.09 -2.01 8.80
C ASP A 18 13.44 -1.54 10.20
N ASN A 19 12.43 -1.35 11.04
CA ASN A 19 12.63 -0.99 12.42
C ASN A 19 13.16 -2.17 13.28
N SER A 20 13.74 -3.21 12.66
CA SER A 20 14.47 -4.22 13.42
C SER A 20 15.68 -3.56 14.06
N ARG A 21 15.86 -3.81 15.37
CA ARG A 21 17.04 -3.36 16.11
C ARG A 21 18.18 -4.37 15.99
N ASP A 22 18.23 -5.16 14.91
CA ASP A 22 19.29 -6.12 14.67
C ASP A 22 20.55 -5.37 14.18
N PRO A 23 21.60 -5.23 15.02
CA PRO A 23 22.80 -4.51 14.63
C PRO A 23 23.68 -5.34 13.69
N GLN A 24 23.46 -6.65 13.57
CA GLN A 24 24.20 -7.53 12.66
C GLN A 24 23.68 -7.42 11.23
N THR A 25 22.36 -7.27 11.06
CA THR A 25 21.72 -7.15 9.74
C THR A 25 20.85 -5.88 9.66
N PRO A 26 21.45 -4.68 9.70
CA PRO A 26 20.71 -3.41 9.76
C PRO A 26 19.91 -3.12 8.47
N TRP A 27 20.25 -3.79 7.37
CA TRP A 27 19.57 -3.69 6.09
C TRP A 27 19.71 -4.99 5.28
N ILE A 28 18.82 -5.17 4.33
CA ILE A 28 18.77 -6.29 3.40
C ILE A 28 19.14 -5.75 2.01
N ASP A 29 20.13 -6.36 1.37
CA ASP A 29 20.44 -6.09 -0.03
C ASP A 29 19.32 -6.64 -0.92
N VAL A 30 18.77 -5.79 -1.78
CA VAL A 30 17.73 -6.16 -2.75
C VAL A 30 18.17 -5.89 -4.19
N ALA A 31 19.47 -5.71 -4.44
CA ALA A 31 20.02 -5.47 -5.78
C ALA A 31 19.61 -6.57 -6.77
N ASP A 32 19.64 -7.82 -6.33
CA ASP A 32 19.27 -8.98 -7.15
C ASP A 32 17.77 -9.13 -7.35
N TRP A 33 16.93 -8.29 -6.70
CA TRP A 33 15.47 -8.42 -6.73
C TRP A 33 14.85 -7.22 -7.46
N PRO A 34 14.99 -7.15 -8.79
CA PRO A 34 14.56 -6.00 -9.59
C PRO A 34 13.08 -5.68 -9.43
N GLN A 35 12.23 -6.66 -9.13
CA GLN A 35 10.81 -6.48 -8.85
C GLN A 35 10.55 -5.58 -7.64
N ILE A 36 11.41 -5.61 -6.62
CA ILE A 36 11.31 -4.74 -5.43
C ILE A 36 11.69 -3.31 -5.78
N LEU A 37 12.78 -3.14 -6.53
CA LEU A 37 13.23 -1.83 -6.98
C LEU A 37 12.22 -1.18 -7.94
N ALA A 38 11.62 -1.96 -8.84
CA ALA A 38 10.56 -1.50 -9.72
C ALA A 38 9.32 -1.06 -8.93
N ALA A 39 8.95 -1.82 -7.89
CA ALA A 39 7.85 -1.47 -6.99
C ALA A 39 8.12 -0.16 -6.25
N GLU A 40 9.33 0.08 -5.73
CA GLU A 40 9.64 1.36 -5.07
C GLU A 40 9.54 2.55 -6.02
N ARG A 41 10.01 2.41 -7.26
CA ARG A 41 9.87 3.48 -8.27
C ARG A 41 8.40 3.81 -8.51
N GLN A 42 7.54 2.79 -8.60
CA GLN A 42 6.09 2.99 -8.72
C GLN A 42 5.51 3.67 -7.48
N ARG A 43 5.91 3.26 -6.27
CA ARG A 43 5.48 3.89 -5.02
C ARG A 43 5.87 5.36 -4.95
N VAL A 44 7.12 5.69 -5.27
CA VAL A 44 7.61 7.07 -5.33
C VAL A 44 6.84 7.89 -6.37
N ALA A 45 6.54 7.31 -7.54
CA ALA A 45 5.73 7.99 -8.55
C ALA A 45 4.31 8.28 -8.06
N MET A 46 3.69 7.36 -7.31
CA MET A 46 2.39 7.60 -6.67
C MET A 46 2.46 8.74 -5.64
N VAL A 47 3.49 8.75 -4.78
CA VAL A 47 3.70 9.82 -3.79
C VAL A 47 3.89 11.17 -4.47
N ARG A 48 4.63 11.24 -5.58
CA ARG A 48 4.78 12.48 -6.36
C ARG A 48 3.45 12.96 -6.95
N CYS A 49 2.55 12.04 -7.32
CA CYS A 49 1.27 12.36 -7.97
C CYS A 49 0.14 12.70 -6.97
N LEU A 50 0.08 11.98 -5.84
CA LEU A 50 -1.04 12.02 -4.88
C LEU A 50 -0.64 12.54 -3.50
N GLY A 51 0.64 12.92 -3.31
CA GLY A 51 1.13 13.44 -2.05
C GLY A 51 0.91 12.46 -0.90
N ARG A 52 0.32 12.97 0.19
CA ARG A 52 0.06 12.19 1.42
C ARG A 52 -0.98 11.08 1.21
N THR A 53 -1.94 11.28 0.30
CA THR A 53 -2.97 10.27 -0.01
C THR A 53 -2.35 8.96 -0.49
N ALA A 54 -1.21 9.02 -1.20
CA ALA A 54 -0.50 7.82 -1.63
C ALA A 54 -0.12 6.89 -0.46
N ARG A 55 0.17 7.46 0.72
CA ARG A 55 0.51 6.68 1.91
C ARG A 55 -0.70 5.95 2.48
N ALA A 56 -1.86 6.60 2.51
CA ALA A 56 -3.10 5.95 2.94
C ALA A 56 -3.54 4.85 1.95
N LEU A 57 -3.42 5.08 0.64
CA LEU A 57 -3.68 4.04 -0.37
C LEU A 57 -2.71 2.86 -0.26
N PHE A 58 -1.45 3.12 0.06
CA PHE A 58 -0.49 2.06 0.35
C PHE A 58 -0.90 1.26 1.60
N ALA A 59 -1.42 1.93 2.62
CA ALA A 59 -1.94 1.27 3.81
C ALA A 59 -3.16 0.38 3.52
N ASP A 60 -4.12 0.87 2.74
CA ASP A 60 -5.25 0.07 2.26
C ASP A 60 -4.77 -1.16 1.48
N ALA A 61 -3.83 -0.97 0.57
CA ALA A 61 -3.22 -2.06 -0.19
C ALA A 61 -2.50 -3.08 0.71
N ARG A 62 -1.84 -2.62 1.78
CA ARG A 62 -1.20 -3.51 2.75
C ARG A 62 -2.23 -4.35 3.47
N THR A 63 -3.33 -3.76 3.92
CA THR A 63 -4.48 -4.46 4.52
C THR A 63 -5.03 -5.51 3.55
N MET A 64 -5.22 -5.16 2.27
CA MET A 64 -5.67 -6.11 1.23
C MET A 64 -4.66 -7.25 1.01
N SER A 65 -3.36 -6.97 1.01
CA SER A 65 -2.31 -7.97 0.75
C SER A 65 -2.11 -8.97 1.89
N ARG A 66 -2.45 -8.61 3.14
CA ARG A 66 -2.36 -9.53 4.29
C ARG A 66 -3.33 -10.73 4.14
N ALA A 67 -4.39 -10.59 3.36
CA ALA A 67 -5.32 -11.68 3.06
C ALA A 67 -4.75 -12.76 2.14
N GLU A 68 -3.53 -12.59 1.60
CA GLU A 68 -2.97 -13.49 0.59
C GLU A 68 -1.90 -14.47 1.10
N SER A 69 -1.22 -14.26 2.22
CA SER A 69 0.01 -14.99 2.60
C SER A 69 0.00 -16.50 2.27
N SER A 70 0.52 -16.86 1.08
CA SER A 70 0.48 -18.23 0.53
C SER A 70 1.65 -18.52 -0.41
N ALA A 71 2.84 -17.97 -0.11
CA ALA A 71 4.08 -18.36 -0.78
C ALA A 71 5.07 -19.03 0.20
N PRO A 72 4.74 -20.22 0.75
CA PRO A 72 5.49 -20.84 1.85
C PRO A 72 6.94 -21.18 1.51
N ASP A 73 7.26 -21.62 0.30
CA ASP A 73 8.62 -22.10 -0.01
C ASP A 73 9.66 -20.98 -0.14
N ARG A 74 9.32 -19.90 -0.87
CA ARG A 74 10.22 -18.72 -0.97
C ARG A 74 10.29 -17.98 0.36
N LEU A 75 9.18 -17.93 1.10
CA LEU A 75 9.15 -17.37 2.44
C LEU A 75 10.08 -18.14 3.36
N ARG A 76 10.04 -19.48 3.37
CA ARG A 76 10.90 -20.31 4.22
C ARG A 76 12.40 -20.06 3.96
N VAL A 77 12.83 -20.12 2.70
CA VAL A 77 14.25 -19.89 2.34
C VAL A 77 14.74 -18.50 2.76
N MET A 78 13.89 -17.48 2.64
CA MET A 78 14.24 -16.12 3.06
C MET A 78 14.11 -15.93 4.58
N ALA A 79 13.16 -16.59 5.22
CA ALA A 79 12.91 -16.52 6.65
C ALA A 79 14.07 -17.11 7.45
N ASP A 80 14.69 -18.19 6.96
CA ASP A 80 15.88 -18.78 7.59
C ASP A 80 17.05 -17.80 7.68
N ARG A 81 17.12 -16.82 6.76
CA ARG A 81 18.19 -15.80 6.71
C ARG A 81 17.83 -14.48 7.38
N LEU A 82 16.56 -14.08 7.30
CA LEU A 82 16.11 -12.71 7.62
C LEU A 82 15.10 -12.67 8.77
N GLY A 83 14.63 -13.82 9.24
CA GLY A 83 13.44 -13.93 10.06
C GLY A 83 12.15 -13.81 9.24
N GLU A 84 11.13 -14.55 9.65
CA GLU A 84 9.86 -14.67 8.93
C GLU A 84 9.17 -13.32 8.68
N ALA A 85 9.21 -12.42 9.67
CA ALA A 85 8.57 -11.10 9.58
C ALA A 85 9.17 -10.20 8.49
N ARG A 86 10.51 -10.15 8.39
CA ARG A 86 11.23 -9.35 7.39
C ARG A 86 11.03 -9.96 6.01
N ALA A 87 11.17 -11.29 5.91
CA ALA A 87 10.96 -12.03 4.67
C ALA A 87 9.53 -11.86 4.12
N ALA A 88 8.51 -11.96 4.96
CA ALA A 88 7.11 -11.77 4.56
C ALA A 88 6.83 -10.35 4.07
N SER A 89 7.35 -9.34 4.77
CA SER A 89 7.19 -7.94 4.35
C SER A 89 7.84 -7.67 3.00
N LEU A 90 9.04 -8.20 2.79
CA LEU A 90 9.80 -8.04 1.57
C LEU A 90 9.16 -8.76 0.37
N LEU A 91 8.66 -9.98 0.57
CA LEU A 91 7.99 -10.77 -0.47
C LEU A 91 6.64 -10.19 -0.88
N LEU A 92 5.88 -9.65 0.07
CA LEU A 92 4.58 -9.04 -0.21
C LEU A 92 4.72 -7.65 -0.84
N TYR A 93 5.87 -6.99 -0.71
CA TYR A 93 6.03 -5.60 -1.08
C TYR A 93 5.66 -5.28 -2.54
N PRO A 94 6.18 -5.98 -3.56
CA PRO A 94 5.81 -5.70 -4.95
C PRO A 94 4.31 -5.84 -5.20
N HIS A 95 3.69 -6.83 -4.57
CA HIS A 95 2.26 -7.07 -4.71
C HIS A 95 1.42 -6.00 -3.99
N THR A 96 1.81 -5.59 -2.79
CA THR A 96 1.20 -4.45 -2.09
C THR A 96 1.29 -3.19 -2.95
N VAL A 97 2.43 -2.89 -3.58
CA VAL A 97 2.56 -1.74 -4.50
C VAL A 97 1.64 -1.89 -5.71
N ARG A 98 1.52 -3.10 -6.28
CA ARG A 98 0.60 -3.36 -7.40
C ARG A 98 -0.84 -3.03 -7.04
N ILE A 99 -1.32 -3.48 -5.88
CA ILE A 99 -2.66 -3.13 -5.39
C ILE A 99 -2.76 -1.61 -5.20
N ALA A 100 -1.80 -0.98 -4.53
CA ALA A 100 -1.81 0.47 -4.30
C ALA A 100 -1.87 1.27 -5.61
N ARG A 101 -1.20 0.81 -6.67
CA ARG A 101 -1.26 1.40 -8.01
C ARG A 101 -2.67 1.33 -8.61
N VAL A 102 -3.37 0.21 -8.42
CA VAL A 102 -4.76 0.04 -8.88
C VAL A 102 -5.69 1.01 -8.14
N LEU A 103 -5.54 1.13 -6.82
CA LEU A 103 -6.32 2.07 -6.00
C LEU A 103 -6.01 3.53 -6.39
N ALA A 104 -4.74 3.87 -6.60
CA ALA A 104 -4.29 5.20 -6.99
C ALA A 104 -4.88 5.67 -8.33
N GLN A 105 -5.12 4.76 -9.28
CA GLN A 105 -5.76 5.12 -10.55
C GLN A 105 -7.20 5.60 -10.36
N ALA A 106 -7.98 4.90 -9.53
CA ALA A 106 -9.33 5.33 -9.18
C ALA A 106 -9.29 6.61 -8.36
N GLU A 107 -8.44 6.68 -7.33
CA GLU A 107 -8.39 7.84 -6.43
C GLU A 107 -7.95 9.11 -7.16
N ARG A 108 -7.03 9.02 -8.13
CA ARG A 108 -6.65 10.16 -8.97
C ARG A 108 -7.86 10.72 -9.72
N ARG A 109 -8.67 9.85 -10.33
CA ARG A 109 -9.89 10.26 -11.05
C ARG A 109 -10.94 10.79 -10.07
N ARG A 110 -11.08 10.17 -8.90
CA ARG A 110 -12.01 10.58 -7.84
C ARG A 110 -11.70 11.99 -7.32
N LEU A 111 -10.45 12.24 -6.97
CA LEU A 111 -9.97 13.55 -6.51
C LEU A 111 -9.95 14.59 -7.64
N GLY A 112 -9.77 14.13 -8.88
CA GLY A 112 -9.95 14.92 -10.09
C GLY A 112 -11.40 15.20 -10.46
N ARG A 113 -12.38 14.62 -9.75
CA ARG A 113 -13.83 14.71 -10.05
C ARG A 113 -14.24 14.14 -11.42
N GLU A 114 -13.47 13.20 -11.93
CA GLU A 114 -13.69 12.52 -13.22
C GLU A 114 -14.29 11.11 -13.05
N LEU A 115 -14.55 10.69 -11.82
CA LEU A 115 -15.03 9.35 -11.51
C LEU A 115 -16.56 9.34 -11.40
N THR A 116 -17.23 8.91 -12.47
CA THR A 116 -18.67 8.61 -12.47
C THR A 116 -18.95 7.21 -11.94
N ALA A 117 -20.20 6.93 -11.55
CA ALA A 117 -20.63 5.60 -11.10
C ALA A 117 -20.30 4.50 -12.12
N ASP A 118 -20.70 4.68 -13.38
CA ASP A 118 -20.41 3.70 -14.45
C ASP A 118 -18.92 3.47 -14.66
N SER A 119 -18.14 4.55 -14.63
CA SER A 119 -16.69 4.45 -14.79
C SER A 119 -16.01 3.82 -13.57
N TYR A 120 -16.68 3.84 -12.41
CA TYR A 120 -16.20 3.21 -11.18
C TYR A 120 -16.48 1.71 -11.17
N GLU A 121 -17.67 1.28 -11.61
CA GLU A 121 -17.97 -0.14 -11.84
C GLU A 121 -17.08 -0.73 -12.94
N GLY A 122 -16.84 0.03 -14.02
CA GLY A 122 -15.88 -0.38 -15.05
C GLY A 122 -14.44 -0.51 -14.51
N TRP A 123 -14.02 0.38 -13.60
CA TRP A 123 -12.75 0.22 -12.89
C TRP A 123 -12.76 -1.02 -11.99
N PHE A 124 -13.85 -1.29 -11.27
CA PHE A 124 -13.97 -2.45 -10.39
C PHE A 124 -13.83 -3.76 -11.16
N ALA A 125 -14.52 -3.90 -12.29
CA ALA A 125 -14.44 -5.09 -13.13
C ALA A 125 -13.01 -5.34 -13.62
N ARG A 126 -12.35 -4.32 -14.18
CA ARG A 126 -10.96 -4.42 -14.65
C ARG A 126 -9.97 -4.72 -13.51
N SER A 127 -10.13 -4.05 -12.37
CA SER A 127 -9.26 -4.23 -11.20
C SER A 127 -9.41 -5.61 -10.59
N SER A 128 -10.63 -6.14 -10.56
CA SER A 128 -10.92 -7.50 -10.11
C SER A 128 -10.32 -8.56 -11.05
N GLN A 129 -10.30 -8.29 -12.35
CA GLN A 129 -9.62 -9.16 -13.32
C GLN A 129 -8.09 -9.07 -13.17
N GLU A 130 -7.55 -7.85 -12.99
CA GLU A 130 -6.10 -7.64 -12.84
C GLU A 130 -5.57 -8.31 -11.56
N LEU A 131 -6.21 -8.05 -10.42
CA LEU A 131 -5.74 -8.53 -9.11
C LEU A 131 -6.19 -9.97 -8.81
N GLY A 132 -7.26 -10.42 -9.46
CA GLY A 132 -7.84 -11.75 -9.29
C GLY A 132 -9.11 -11.77 -8.44
N PRO A 133 -9.92 -12.83 -8.56
CA PRO A 133 -11.29 -12.89 -8.01
C PRO A 133 -11.36 -12.75 -6.48
N ARG A 134 -10.32 -13.19 -5.77
CA ARG A 134 -10.23 -13.07 -4.30
C ARG A 134 -10.26 -11.63 -3.79
N TYR A 135 -9.87 -10.64 -4.60
CA TYR A 135 -9.90 -9.24 -4.19
C TYR A 135 -11.26 -8.58 -4.38
N ARG A 136 -12.22 -9.23 -5.05
CA ARG A 136 -13.53 -8.63 -5.38
C ARG A 136 -14.24 -8.09 -4.14
N GLY A 137 -14.29 -8.87 -3.06
CA GLY A 137 -14.97 -8.47 -1.83
C GLY A 137 -14.31 -7.24 -1.17
N VAL A 138 -12.99 -7.25 -1.03
CA VAL A 138 -12.26 -6.14 -0.38
C VAL A 138 -12.20 -4.89 -1.27
N LEU A 139 -12.14 -5.04 -2.59
CA LEU A 139 -12.27 -3.92 -3.53
C LEU A 139 -13.64 -3.28 -3.46
N ARG A 140 -14.72 -4.07 -3.36
CA ARG A 140 -16.08 -3.55 -3.21
C ARG A 140 -16.21 -2.73 -1.93
N ARG A 141 -15.69 -3.25 -0.81
CA ARG A 141 -15.67 -2.53 0.46
C ARG A 141 -14.84 -1.25 0.39
N TRP A 142 -13.71 -1.27 -0.32
CA TRP A 142 -12.93 -0.07 -0.56
C TRP A 142 -13.73 0.98 -1.35
N MET A 143 -14.53 0.56 -2.35
CA MET A 143 -15.40 1.47 -3.11
C MET A 143 -16.47 2.14 -2.26
N GLU A 144 -17.04 1.42 -1.29
CA GLU A 144 -18.02 1.96 -0.36
C GLU A 144 -17.45 3.10 0.49
N CYS A 145 -16.15 3.02 0.81
CA CYS A 145 -15.40 4.08 1.50
C CYS A 145 -15.00 5.22 0.56
N HIS A 146 -14.67 4.92 -0.70
CA HIS A 146 -14.15 5.86 -1.70
C HIS A 146 -15.21 6.30 -2.72
N LYS A 147 -16.36 6.76 -2.24
CA LYS A 147 -17.44 7.24 -3.11
C LYS A 147 -16.98 8.40 -4.01
N PRO A 148 -17.49 8.49 -5.26
CA PRO A 148 -17.30 9.64 -6.12
C PRO A 148 -17.51 10.97 -5.39
N VAL A 149 -16.62 11.94 -5.61
CA VAL A 149 -16.75 13.28 -5.04
C VAL A 149 -17.59 14.13 -5.99
N PRO A 150 -18.75 14.64 -5.57
CA PRO A 150 -19.52 15.56 -6.38
C PRO A 150 -18.78 16.90 -6.51
N GLY A 151 -18.81 17.51 -7.68
CA GLY A 151 -18.27 18.85 -7.89
C GLY A 151 -18.32 19.31 -9.34
N PRO A 152 -18.44 20.63 -9.57
CA PRO A 152 -18.79 21.17 -10.90
C PRO A 152 -17.63 21.18 -11.91
N GLU A 153 -16.38 21.06 -11.46
CA GLU A 153 -15.19 21.26 -12.31
C GLU A 153 -14.09 20.23 -12.01
N PRO A 154 -13.48 19.61 -13.04
CA PRO A 154 -12.30 18.76 -12.90
C PRO A 154 -11.11 19.53 -12.34
N ARG A 155 -10.33 18.89 -11.47
CA ARG A 155 -9.10 19.51 -10.91
C ARG A 155 -7.88 19.25 -11.79
N ARG A 156 -6.97 20.22 -11.89
CA ARG A 156 -5.72 20.03 -12.65
C ARG A 156 -4.78 19.06 -11.92
N ARG A 157 -3.98 18.31 -12.68
CA ARG A 157 -3.10 17.26 -12.15
C ARG A 157 -2.10 17.75 -11.07
N GLY A 158 -1.63 18.99 -11.16
CA GLY A 158 -0.75 19.61 -10.16
C GLY A 158 -1.43 19.98 -8.85
N GLU A 159 -2.76 20.16 -8.86
CA GLU A 159 -3.55 20.46 -7.67
C GLU A 159 -3.83 19.20 -6.85
N LEU A 160 -3.77 18.01 -7.46
CA LEU A 160 -4.01 16.73 -6.78
C LEU A 160 -2.94 16.43 -5.71
N GLY A 161 -1.67 16.75 -5.97
CA GLY A 161 -0.59 16.56 -5.00
C GLY A 161 -0.64 17.54 -3.82
N ARG A 162 -1.33 18.67 -3.98
CA ARG A 162 -1.64 19.66 -2.93
C ARG A 162 -3.08 19.57 -2.45
N ALA A 163 -3.85 18.61 -2.95
CA ALA A 163 -5.27 18.55 -2.70
C ALA A 163 -5.52 18.34 -1.21
N VAL A 164 -6.52 19.06 -0.71
CA VAL A 164 -7.09 18.83 0.62
C VAL A 164 -7.43 17.36 0.74
N LEU A 165 -6.99 16.75 1.84
CA LEU A 165 -7.34 15.40 2.22
C LEU A 165 -8.87 15.24 2.23
N VAL A 166 -9.39 14.29 1.45
CA VAL A 166 -10.84 14.04 1.30
C VAL A 166 -11.16 12.72 1.97
N ALA A 167 -12.37 12.62 2.54
CA ALA A 167 -12.91 11.35 3.03
C ALA A 167 -12.68 10.20 2.02
N PRO A 168 -12.31 9.00 2.50
CA PRO A 168 -12.26 8.62 3.91
C PRO A 168 -11.01 9.09 4.67
N HIS A 169 -9.97 9.54 3.97
CA HIS A 169 -8.66 9.89 4.54
C HIS A 169 -8.55 11.40 4.81
N THR A 170 -9.25 11.92 5.81
CA THR A 170 -9.27 13.37 6.12
C THR A 170 -8.06 13.85 6.93
N ARG A 171 -7.31 12.94 7.54
CA ARG A 171 -6.08 13.22 8.29
C ARG A 171 -5.07 12.11 8.03
N ILE A 172 -3.82 12.51 7.73
CA ILE A 172 -2.68 11.61 7.55
C ILE A 172 -1.52 12.23 8.32
N ALA A 173 -1.25 11.76 9.54
CA ALA A 173 -0.13 12.22 10.34
C ALA A 173 1.15 11.43 10.02
N PRO A 174 2.35 12.05 10.10
CA PRO A 174 3.60 11.38 9.80
C PRO A 174 3.83 10.08 10.60
N LEU A 175 3.38 10.04 11.85
CA LEU A 175 3.61 8.91 12.76
C LEU A 175 2.46 7.90 12.80
N ASP A 176 1.39 8.09 12.02
CA ASP A 176 0.29 7.13 11.99
C ASP A 176 0.79 5.79 11.43
N SER A 177 0.44 4.71 12.11
CA SER A 177 0.71 3.35 11.65
C SER A 177 -0.08 3.03 10.38
N THR A 178 0.36 2.03 9.62
CA THR A 178 -0.38 1.52 8.47
C THR A 178 -1.82 1.14 8.83
N GLN A 179 -2.05 0.60 10.03
CA GLN A 179 -3.39 0.25 10.49
C GLN A 179 -4.27 1.49 10.70
N GLN A 180 -3.73 2.54 11.33
CA GLN A 180 -4.45 3.79 11.56
C GLN A 180 -4.75 4.54 10.25
N LEU A 181 -3.91 4.35 9.23
CA LEU A 181 -4.08 4.98 7.92
C LEU A 181 -5.04 4.25 6.98
N SER A 182 -5.37 2.98 7.25
CA SER A 182 -6.27 2.24 6.36
C SER A 182 -7.74 2.53 6.68
N CYS A 183 -8.56 2.69 5.64
CA CYS A 183 -10.01 2.79 5.77
C CYS A 183 -10.71 1.42 5.76
N LEU A 184 -9.95 0.34 5.61
CA LEU A 184 -10.46 -1.02 5.57
C LEU A 184 -10.40 -1.65 6.97
N PRO A 185 -11.36 -2.53 7.31
CA PRO A 185 -11.30 -3.27 8.56
C PRO A 185 -10.02 -4.11 8.57
N SER A 186 -9.23 -3.95 9.61
CA SER A 186 -8.25 -4.94 9.96
C SER A 186 -9.03 -6.14 10.50
N GLY A 187 -8.88 -7.34 9.94
CA GLY A 187 -9.38 -8.56 10.59
C GLY A 187 -8.83 -8.72 12.01
N PRO A 188 -9.33 -9.67 12.83
CA PRO A 188 -8.86 -9.85 14.20
C PRO A 188 -7.34 -9.91 14.25
N VAL A 189 -6.78 -9.00 15.03
CA VAL A 189 -5.36 -8.73 15.18
C VAL A 189 -4.73 -9.89 15.96
N ALA A 190 -4.15 -10.83 15.23
CA ALA A 190 -3.06 -11.65 15.73
C ALA A 190 -2.20 -12.07 14.55
N SER A 191 -1.66 -11.08 13.82
CA SER A 191 -0.42 -11.38 13.12
C SER A 191 0.67 -11.43 14.18
N PRO A 192 1.45 -12.52 14.33
CA PRO A 192 2.66 -12.50 15.16
C PRO A 192 3.63 -11.39 14.73
N PHE A 193 3.43 -10.81 13.53
CA PHE A 193 4.19 -9.71 12.96
C PHE A 193 3.76 -8.30 13.41
N ASP A 194 2.65 -8.16 14.15
CA ASP A 194 2.20 -6.87 14.71
C ASP A 194 2.67 -6.65 16.16
N ARG A 195 3.58 -7.50 16.70
CA ARG A 195 4.25 -7.25 17.98
C ARG A 195 5.53 -6.45 17.75
N PRO A 196 5.58 -5.16 18.13
CA PRO A 196 6.85 -4.49 18.38
C PRO A 196 7.38 -5.03 19.71
N PHE A 197 8.11 -6.14 19.64
CA PHE A 197 8.88 -6.74 20.74
C PHE A 197 8.06 -7.37 21.88
N LEU A 198 8.29 -8.67 22.11
CA LEU A 198 8.58 -9.23 23.43
C LEU A 198 10.02 -9.78 23.37
#